data_AF-A0A2P7YGQ2-F1
#
_entry.id   AF-A0A2P7YGQ2-F1
#
_cell.length_a   1.000
_cell.length_b   1.000
_cell.length_c   1.000
_cell.angle_alpha   90.00
_cell.angle_beta   90.00
_cell.angle_gamma   90.00
#
_symmetry.space_group_name_H-M   'P 1'
#
loop_
_entity.id
_entity.type
_entity.pdbx_description
1 polymer ?
#
loop_
_entity_poly.entity_id
_entity_poly.type
_entity_poly.pdbx_seq_one_letter_code
_entity_poly.pdbx_strand_id
1 'polypeptide(L)'
;MSEESKDIESKVDVNVETQESERLALEKAEVIELLPNLFTLLQQLEKGELQPKDFDNHAGTIRMKLNEMRQLLLEIDGICEPVSDRLEKIDAIRESNLRKKEFIQAFHERVKLDIGKDS
;
A
#
# COMPACT_ATOMS: atom_id res chain seq x y z
N MET A 1 34.53 5.62 -33.03
CA MET A 1 34.07 4.23 -32.83
C MET A 1 33.37 4.23 -31.49
N SER A 2 32.06 4.10 -31.54
CA SER A 2 31.10 4.46 -30.49
C SER A 2 31.00 3.32 -29.49
N GLU A 3 31.29 3.58 -28.21
CA GLU A 3 31.02 2.61 -27.15
C GLU A 3 29.52 2.66 -26.80
N GLU A 4 28.83 1.59 -27.17
CA GLU A 4 27.45 1.33 -26.79
C GLU A 4 27.33 1.29 -25.27
N SER A 5 26.68 2.32 -24.71
CA SER A 5 26.19 2.30 -23.34
C SER A 5 25.12 1.23 -23.24
N LYS A 6 25.48 0.07 -22.70
CA LYS A 6 24.50 -0.97 -22.36
C LYS A 6 23.60 -0.41 -21.27
N ASP A 7 22.39 -0.03 -21.65
CA ASP A 7 21.28 0.22 -20.75
C ASP A 7 21.12 -1.00 -19.85
N ILE A 8 21.50 -0.83 -18.59
CA ILE A 8 21.13 -1.76 -17.53
C ILE A 8 19.65 -1.52 -17.33
N GLU A 9 18.82 -2.29 -18.03
CA GLU A 9 17.42 -2.49 -17.67
C GLU A 9 17.39 -2.95 -16.20
N SER A 10 17.20 -2.00 -15.29
CA SER A 10 16.85 -2.33 -13.92
C SER A 10 15.45 -2.93 -13.99
N LYS A 11 15.38 -4.27 -14.07
CA LYS A 11 14.20 -4.99 -13.61
C LYS A 11 14.06 -4.63 -12.14
N VAL A 12 13.29 -3.58 -11.88
CA VAL A 12 12.75 -3.32 -10.55
C VAL A 12 11.87 -4.54 -10.30
N ASP A 13 12.31 -5.41 -9.39
CA ASP A 13 11.43 -6.39 -8.76
C ASP A 13 10.37 -5.59 -7.99
N VAL A 14 9.35 -5.13 -8.72
CA VAL A 14 8.12 -4.62 -8.15
C VAL A 14 7.50 -5.83 -7.47
N ASN A 15 7.33 -5.74 -6.17
CA ASN A 15 6.87 -6.81 -5.30
C ASN A 15 5.46 -7.30 -5.73
N VAL A 16 5.41 -8.23 -6.69
CA VAL A 16 4.17 -8.71 -7.36
C VAL A 16 3.20 -9.32 -6.34
N GLU A 17 3.73 -9.94 -5.29
CA GLU A 17 2.93 -10.57 -4.22
C GLU A 17 2.12 -9.55 -3.40
N THR A 18 2.63 -8.33 -3.20
CA THR A 18 1.92 -7.29 -2.44
C THR A 18 0.77 -6.71 -3.24
N GLN A 19 0.98 -6.48 -4.54
CA GLN A 19 -0.05 -5.93 -5.42
C GLN A 19 -1.23 -6.88 -5.60
N GLU A 20 -0.97 -8.18 -5.69
CA GLU A 20 -2.04 -9.19 -5.77
C GLU A 20 -2.85 -9.25 -4.46
N SER A 21 -2.18 -9.20 -3.32
CA SER A 21 -2.85 -9.17 -2.00
C SER A 21 -3.72 -7.93 -1.82
N GLU A 22 -3.21 -6.75 -2.19
CA GLU A 22 -3.96 -5.49 -2.13
C GLU A 22 -5.19 -5.51 -3.03
N ARG A 23 -5.04 -6.03 -4.24
CA ARG A 23 -6.15 -6.18 -5.19
C ARG A 23 -7.23 -7.11 -4.64
N LEU A 24 -6.85 -8.25 -4.08
CA LEU A 24 -7.78 -9.19 -3.46
C LEU A 24 -8.50 -8.57 -2.24
N ALA A 25 -7.81 -7.74 -1.45
CA ALA A 25 -8.42 -7.03 -0.34
C ALA A 25 -9.49 -6.02 -0.82
N LEU A 26 -9.21 -5.29 -1.89
CA LEU A 26 -10.17 -4.37 -2.52
C LEU A 26 -11.38 -5.11 -3.11
N GLU A 27 -11.16 -6.20 -3.84
CA GLU A 27 -12.23 -7.03 -4.41
C GLU A 27 -13.14 -7.60 -3.31
N LYS A 28 -12.56 -8.03 -2.19
CA LYS A 28 -13.33 -8.48 -1.01
C LYS A 28 -14.09 -7.35 -0.33
N ALA A 29 -13.53 -6.15 -0.25
CA ALA A 29 -14.19 -5.00 0.36
C ALA A 29 -15.38 -4.52 -0.49
N GLU A 30 -15.26 -4.57 -1.83
CA GLU A 30 -16.30 -4.14 -2.77
C GLU A 30 -17.60 -4.95 -2.63
N VAL A 31 -17.48 -6.25 -2.34
CA VAL A 31 -18.64 -7.14 -2.19
C VAL A 31 -19.34 -7.05 -0.82
N ILE A 32 -18.79 -6.30 0.16
CA ILE A 32 -19.42 -6.15 1.48
C ILE A 32 -20.57 -5.14 1.39
N GLU A 33 -21.80 -5.67 1.33
CA GLU A 33 -23.02 -4.87 1.34
C GLU A 33 -23.49 -4.52 2.76
N LEU A 34 -23.47 -3.23 3.11
CA LEU A 34 -23.97 -2.70 4.38
C LEU A 34 -25.42 -2.20 4.30
N LEU A 35 -25.77 -1.53 3.21
CA LEU A 35 -27.06 -0.84 3.04
C LEU A 35 -28.29 -1.77 3.17
N PRO A 36 -28.32 -2.98 2.58
CA PRO A 36 -29.48 -3.87 2.72
C PRO A 36 -29.74 -4.28 4.17
N ASN A 37 -28.68 -4.51 4.96
CA ASN A 37 -28.83 -4.87 6.37
C ASN A 37 -29.34 -3.68 7.19
N LEU A 38 -28.82 -2.48 6.91
CA LEU A 38 -29.29 -1.26 7.55
C LEU A 38 -30.76 -0.96 7.19
N PHE A 39 -31.13 -1.12 5.92
CA PHE A 39 -32.50 -0.92 5.46
C PHE A 39 -33.47 -1.89 6.12
N THR A 40 -33.10 -3.17 6.20
CA THR A 40 -33.91 -4.19 6.89
C THR A 40 -34.11 -3.81 8.36
N LEU A 41 -33.04 -3.42 9.05
CA LEU A 41 -33.08 -3.02 10.45
C LEU A 41 -33.99 -1.81 10.68
N LEU A 42 -33.91 -0.81 9.80
CA LEU A 42 -34.77 0.38 9.84
C LEU A 42 -36.24 0.05 9.58
N GLN A 43 -36.53 -0.85 8.63
CA GLN A 43 -37.90 -1.30 8.37
C GLN A 43 -38.51 -2.06 9.55
N GLN A 44 -37.73 -2.92 10.20
CA GLN A 44 -38.19 -3.65 11.40
C GLN A 44 -38.51 -2.69 12.55
N LEU A 45 -37.71 -1.64 12.70
CA LEU A 45 -37.95 -0.58 13.68
C LEU A 45 -39.22 0.22 13.34
N GLU A 46 -39.38 0.62 12.07
CA GLU A 46 -40.55 1.37 11.59
C GLU A 46 -41.86 0.60 11.76
N LYS A 47 -41.85 -0.71 11.47
CA LYS A 47 -43.01 -1.60 11.62
C LYS A 47 -43.32 -1.97 13.07
N GLY A 48 -42.44 -1.60 14.01
CA GLY A 48 -42.56 -1.96 15.43
C GLY A 48 -42.24 -3.43 15.73
N GLU A 49 -41.71 -4.18 14.76
CA GLU A 49 -41.20 -5.54 14.94
C GLU A 49 -39.95 -5.57 15.82
N LEU A 50 -39.19 -4.47 15.80
CA LEU A 50 -38.02 -4.24 16.63
C LEU A 50 -38.29 -3.10 17.61
N GLN A 51 -38.00 -3.34 18.89
CA GLN A 51 -38.04 -2.29 19.91
C GLN A 51 -36.80 -1.38 19.79
N PRO A 52 -36.93 -0.06 19.98
CA PRO A 52 -35.78 0.85 19.91
C PRO A 52 -34.62 0.48 20.83
N LYS A 53 -34.91 -0.06 22.03
CA LYS A 53 -33.90 -0.53 22.99
C LYS A 53 -33.07 -1.70 22.47
N ASP A 54 -33.61 -2.49 21.54
CA ASP A 54 -32.99 -3.69 20.98
C ASP A 54 -32.28 -3.40 19.64
N PHE A 55 -32.36 -2.16 19.14
CA PHE A 55 -31.76 -1.75 17.88
C PHE A 55 -30.26 -2.02 17.85
N ASP A 56 -29.54 -1.63 18.91
CA ASP A 56 -28.08 -1.82 18.95
C ASP A 56 -27.72 -3.31 18.87
N ASN A 57 -28.43 -4.17 19.61
CA ASN A 57 -28.22 -5.61 19.59
C ASN A 57 -28.35 -6.20 18.18
N HIS A 58 -29.32 -5.71 17.40
CA HIS A 58 -29.57 -6.19 16.04
C HIS A 58 -28.64 -5.53 14.99
N ALA A 59 -27.96 -4.44 15.34
CA ALA A 59 -26.91 -3.83 14.52
C ALA A 59 -25.56 -4.57 14.59
N GLY A 60 -25.46 -5.68 15.34
CA GLY A 60 -24.23 -6.47 15.50
C GLY A 60 -23.62 -6.92 14.17
N THR A 61 -24.45 -7.42 13.24
CA THR A 61 -24.00 -7.87 11.91
C THR A 61 -23.41 -6.72 11.08
N ILE A 62 -23.99 -5.51 11.19
CA ILE A 62 -23.50 -4.32 10.50
C ILE A 62 -22.12 -3.94 11.06
N ARG A 63 -21.97 -3.97 12.39
CA ARG A 63 -20.68 -3.70 13.07
C ARG A 63 -19.61 -4.70 12.66
N MET A 64 -19.95 -5.98 12.57
CA MET A 64 -19.03 -7.03 12.14
C MET A 64 -18.54 -6.80 10.71
N LYS A 65 -19.45 -6.55 9.77
CA LYS A 65 -19.11 -6.22 8.38
C LYS A 65 -18.27 -4.95 8.24
N LEU A 66 -18.58 -3.90 9.02
CA LEU A 66 -17.77 -2.68 9.08
C LEU A 66 -16.35 -2.96 9.58
N ASN A 67 -16.21 -3.81 10.60
CA ASN A 67 -14.90 -4.18 11.12
C ASN A 67 -14.11 -5.00 10.09
N GLU A 68 -14.75 -5.96 9.41
CA GLU A 68 -14.15 -6.73 8.33
C GLU A 68 -13.65 -5.83 7.19
N MET A 69 -14.50 -4.91 6.70
CA MET A 69 -14.11 -3.93 5.68
C MET A 69 -12.92 -3.07 6.14
N ARG A 70 -12.90 -2.65 7.41
CA ARG A 70 -11.76 -1.91 7.97
C ARG A 70 -10.47 -2.75 7.96
N GLN A 71 -10.54 -4.03 8.34
CA GLN A 71 -9.37 -4.90 8.32
C GLN A 71 -8.82 -5.07 6.91
N LEU A 72 -9.70 -5.34 5.93
CA LEU A 72 -9.31 -5.45 4.52
C LEU A 72 -8.63 -4.19 3.99
N LEU A 73 -9.18 -3.01 4.33
CA LEU A 73 -8.58 -1.76 3.91
C LEU A 73 -7.20 -1.51 4.56
N LEU A 74 -7.01 -1.91 5.82
CA LEU A 74 -5.73 -1.78 6.52
C LEU A 74 -4.62 -2.69 5.95
N GLU A 75 -4.96 -3.72 5.18
CA GLU A 75 -3.99 -4.55 4.45
C GLU A 75 -3.36 -3.79 3.26
N ILE A 76 -3.93 -2.65 2.86
CA ILE A 76 -3.46 -1.86 1.71
C ILE A 76 -2.38 -0.86 2.17
N ASP A 77 -1.18 -0.97 1.61
CA ASP A 77 -0.04 -0.15 2.05
C ASP A 77 -0.24 1.33 1.70
N GLY A 78 -0.16 2.16 2.73
CA GLY A 78 -0.32 3.61 2.61
C GLY A 78 -1.74 4.07 2.30
N ILE A 79 -2.78 3.24 2.54
CA ILE A 79 -4.19 3.66 2.39
C ILE A 79 -4.55 4.85 3.29
N CYS A 80 -3.90 4.96 4.45
CA CYS A 80 -4.06 6.06 5.40
C CYS A 80 -2.96 7.12 5.27
N GLU A 81 -2.04 6.97 4.31
CA GLU A 81 -0.94 7.91 4.12
C GLU A 81 -1.37 9.06 3.19
N PRO A 82 -1.21 10.32 3.61
CA PRO A 82 -1.37 11.45 2.71
C PRO A 82 -0.41 11.36 1.51
N VAL A 83 -0.87 11.78 0.33
CA VAL A 83 -0.04 11.79 -0.88
C VAL A 83 1.23 12.63 -0.70
N SER A 84 1.16 13.72 0.07
CA SER A 84 2.30 14.57 0.42
C SER A 84 3.43 13.78 1.10
N ASP A 85 3.07 12.99 2.10
CA ASP A 85 4.02 12.26 2.93
C ASP A 85 4.72 11.18 2.10
N ARG A 86 3.97 10.57 1.18
CA ARG A 86 4.52 9.58 0.25
C ARG A 86 5.48 10.20 -0.77
N LEU A 87 5.20 11.41 -1.23
CA LEU A 87 6.11 12.18 -2.10
C LEU A 87 7.42 12.53 -1.36
N GLU A 88 7.33 12.99 -0.10
CA GLU A 88 8.51 13.28 0.72
C GLU A 88 9.39 12.04 0.93
N LYS A 89 8.77 10.87 1.18
CA LYS A 89 9.51 9.60 1.27
C LYS A 89 10.20 9.24 -0.04
N ILE A 90 9.53 9.41 -1.18
CA ILE A 90 10.11 9.14 -2.50
C ILE A 90 11.34 10.01 -2.72
N ASP A 91 11.25 11.30 -2.41
CA ASP A 91 12.35 12.24 -2.62
C ASP A 91 13.52 11.97 -1.67
N ALA A 92 13.25 11.62 -0.40
CA ALA A 92 14.27 11.18 0.54
C ALA A 92 15.00 9.91 0.07
N ILE A 93 14.26 8.93 -0.48
CA ILE A 93 14.84 7.70 -1.04
C ILE A 93 15.68 8.02 -2.27
N ARG A 94 15.21 8.89 -3.17
CA ARG A 94 15.96 9.33 -4.36
C ARG A 94 17.28 10.00 -3.98
N GLU A 95 17.25 10.92 -3.02
CA GLU A 95 18.45 11.60 -2.52
C GLU A 95 19.44 10.60 -1.88
N SER A 96 18.93 9.66 -1.08
CA SER A 96 19.74 8.60 -0.47
C SER A 96 20.40 7.71 -1.53
N ASN A 97 19.65 7.30 -2.55
CA ASN A 97 20.18 6.49 -3.65
C ASN A 97 21.23 7.24 -4.47
N LEU A 98 21.03 8.53 -4.71
CA LEU A 98 22.01 9.37 -5.40
C LEU A 98 23.33 9.42 -4.62
N ARG A 99 23.28 9.72 -3.31
CA ARG A 99 24.47 9.74 -2.45
C ARG A 99 25.19 8.40 -2.42
N LYS A 100 24.45 7.30 -2.31
CA LYS A 100 25.04 5.94 -2.33
C LYS A 100 25.72 5.64 -3.66
N LYS A 101 25.09 6.04 -4.78
CA LYS A 101 25.67 5.88 -6.12
C LYS A 101 26.98 6.66 -6.26
N GLU A 102 26.98 7.93 -5.86
CA GLU A 102 28.17 8.79 -5.89
C GLU A 102 29.30 8.22 -5.03
N PHE A 103 28.98 7.74 -3.83
CA PHE A 103 29.95 7.10 -2.94
C PHE A 103 30.57 5.86 -3.59
N ILE A 104 29.75 4.98 -4.14
CA ILE A 104 30.24 3.75 -4.80
C ILE A 104 31.11 4.10 -6.01
N GLN A 105 30.73 5.10 -6.81
CA GLN A 105 31.52 5.58 -7.94
C GLN A 105 32.87 6.15 -7.48
N ALA A 106 32.88 7.02 -6.47
CA ALA A 106 34.10 7.58 -5.92
C ALA A 106 35.03 6.50 -5.35
N PHE A 107 34.46 5.50 -4.66
CA PHE A 107 35.20 4.36 -4.15
C PHE A 107 35.81 3.52 -5.27
N HIS A 108 35.04 3.22 -6.31
CA HIS A 108 35.50 2.46 -7.47
C HIS A 108 36.64 3.14 -8.21
N GLU A 109 36.54 4.45 -8.45
CA GLU A 109 37.61 5.23 -9.11
C GLU A 109 38.88 5.28 -8.25
N ARG A 110 38.74 5.37 -6.93
CA ARG A 110 39.89 5.30 -6.02
C ARG A 110 40.61 3.95 -6.11
N VAL A 111 39.86 2.85 -6.06
CA VAL A 111 40.43 1.49 -6.16
C VAL A 111 41.14 1.28 -7.51
N LYS A 112 40.56 1.77 -8.61
CA LYS A 112 41.21 1.71 -9.94
C LYS A 112 42.54 2.47 -9.96
N LEU A 113 42.60 3.66 -9.37
CA LEU A 113 43.82 4.47 -9.31
C LEU A 113 44.91 3.81 -8.46
N ASP A 114 44.54 3.17 -7.37
CA ASP A 114 45.48 2.49 -6.47
C ASP A 114 46.05 1.22 -7.14
N ILE A 115 45.23 0.42 -7.83
CA ILE A 115 45.70 -0.75 -8.60
C ILE A 115 46.60 -0.34 -9.78
N GLY A 116 46.32 0.78 -10.44
CA GLY A 116 47.12 1.28 -11.56
C GLY A 116 48.48 1.88 -11.18
N LYS A 117 48.76 2.07 -9.87
CA LYS A 117 50.05 2.57 -9.37
C LYS A 117 51.01 1.46 -8.93
N ASP A 118 50.51 0.24 -8.72
CA ASP A 118 51.29 -0.93 -8.30
C ASP A 118 51.70 -1.85 -9.49
N SER A 119 51.50 -1.40 -10.74
CA SER A 119 51.96 -2.06 -11.99
C SER A 119 52.96 -1.18 -12.73
#